data_AF-A0A2E5EX76-F1
#
_entry.id   AF-A0A2E5EX76-F1
#
_cell.length_a   1.000
_cell.length_b   1.000
_cell.length_c   1.000
_cell.angle_alpha   90.00
_cell.angle_beta   90.00
_cell.angle_gamma   90.00
#
_symmetry.space_group_name_H-M   'P 1'
#
loop_
_entity.id
_entity.type
_entity.pdbx_description
1 polymer ?
#
loop_
_entity_poly.entity_id
_entity_poly.type
_entity_poly.pdbx_seq_one_letter_code
_entity_poly.pdbx_strand_id
1 'polypeptide(L)'
;MEPNQFSSLQNAIKVLADRGFTESIICDENGARFADDDALIEPSQIRIVDYHRVEADSDADDRCMVYALESESGRKGVLVNSPGMYSDTNINAFLKQLETPS
;
A
#
# COMPACT_ATOMS: atom_id res chain seq x y z
N MET A 1 -20.60 -0.76 -5.93
CA MET A 1 -19.19 -1.18 -6.04
C MET A 1 -18.96 -2.08 -4.85
N GLU A 2 -18.92 -3.39 -5.06
CA GLU A 2 -18.69 -4.35 -3.98
C GLU A 2 -17.20 -4.31 -3.59
N PRO A 3 -16.86 -4.48 -2.30
CA PRO A 3 -15.46 -4.58 -1.90
C PRO A 3 -14.89 -5.85 -2.54
N ASN A 4 -14.04 -5.69 -3.54
CA ASN A 4 -13.32 -6.81 -4.17
C ASN A 4 -12.42 -7.46 -3.11
N GLN A 5 -12.94 -8.49 -2.45
CA GLN A 5 -12.20 -9.33 -1.52
C GLN A 5 -11.31 -10.25 -2.35
N PHE A 6 -9.99 -10.08 -2.25
CA PHE A 6 -9.05 -10.99 -2.89
C PHE A 6 -8.71 -12.13 -1.94
N SER A 7 -8.87 -13.38 -2.41
CA SER A 7 -8.49 -14.60 -1.68
C SER A 7 -6.97 -14.76 -1.51
N SER A 8 -6.16 -13.92 -2.15
CA SER A 8 -4.71 -13.98 -2.04
C SER A 8 -4.06 -12.64 -2.39
N LEU A 9 -2.99 -12.30 -1.66
CA LEU A 9 -2.15 -11.12 -1.89
C LEU A 9 -1.59 -11.10 -3.32
N GLN A 10 -1.20 -12.27 -3.84
CA GLN A 10 -0.70 -12.39 -5.21
C GLN A 10 -1.73 -11.94 -6.24
N ASN A 11 -3.01 -12.23 -6.00
CA ASN A 11 -4.08 -11.82 -6.92
C ASN A 11 -4.34 -10.31 -6.84
N ALA A 12 -4.33 -9.74 -5.63
CA ALA A 12 -4.46 -8.29 -5.44
C ALA A 12 -3.32 -7.53 -6.15
N ILE A 13 -2.07 -7.96 -5.95
CA ILE A 13 -0.90 -7.39 -6.61
C ILE A 13 -1.03 -7.54 -8.13
N LYS A 14 -1.46 -8.70 -8.63
CA LYS A 14 -1.63 -8.93 -10.06
C LYS A 14 -2.65 -7.98 -10.68
N VAL A 15 -3.83 -7.82 -10.07
CA VAL A 15 -4.85 -6.88 -10.56
C VAL A 15 -4.34 -5.44 -10.56
N LEU A 16 -3.60 -5.04 -9.52
CA LEU A 16 -2.97 -3.73 -9.46
C LEU A 16 -1.87 -3.57 -10.53
N ALA A 17 -1.07 -4.61 -10.78
CA ALA A 17 -0.07 -4.62 -11.83
C ALA A 17 -0.70 -4.49 -13.24
N ASP A 18 -1.81 -5.18 -13.51
CA ASP A 18 -2.60 -5.02 -14.75
C ASP A 18 -3.14 -3.58 -14.92
N ARG A 19 -3.32 -2.84 -13.81
CA ARG A 19 -3.70 -1.42 -13.80
C ARG A 19 -2.51 -0.45 -13.87
N GLY A 20 -1.29 -0.98 -13.96
CA GLY A 20 -0.04 -0.22 -14.06
C GLY A 20 0.63 0.09 -12.72
N PHE A 21 0.15 -0.45 -11.59
CA PHE A 21 0.82 -0.35 -10.29
C PHE A 21 1.84 -1.48 -10.16
N THR A 22 2.98 -1.30 -10.81
CA THR A 22 4.04 -2.31 -10.87
C THR A 22 5.13 -2.10 -9.83
N GLU A 23 5.20 -0.91 -9.21
CA GLU A 23 6.20 -0.60 -8.20
C GLU A 23 5.70 -1.01 -6.81
N SER A 24 6.64 -1.30 -5.91
CA SER A 24 6.33 -1.55 -4.49
C SER A 24 6.75 -0.35 -3.67
N ILE A 25 5.96 0.01 -2.68
CA ILE A 25 6.27 1.08 -1.74
C ILE A 25 6.57 0.45 -0.38
N ILE A 26 7.68 0.89 0.21
CA ILE A 26 8.15 0.47 1.52
C ILE A 26 8.07 1.69 2.43
N CYS A 27 7.60 1.50 3.67
CA CYS A 27 7.59 2.54 4.68
C CYS A 27 8.45 2.12 5.86
N ASP A 28 9.45 2.92 6.19
CA ASP A 28 10.33 2.72 7.34
C ASP A 28 10.33 3.96 8.26
N GLU A 29 11.26 4.03 9.21
CA GLU A 29 11.40 5.14 10.16
C GLU A 29 11.65 6.49 9.50
N ASN A 30 12.23 6.52 8.30
CA ASN A 30 12.53 7.73 7.55
C ASN A 30 11.33 8.22 6.71
N GLY A 31 10.36 7.34 6.44
CA GLY A 31 9.18 7.65 5.63
C GLY A 31 8.88 6.56 4.59
N ALA A 32 8.04 6.91 3.61
CA ALA A 32 7.71 6.01 2.51
C ALA A 32 8.62 6.26 1.30
N ARG A 33 8.97 5.20 0.58
CA ARG A 33 9.74 5.26 -0.66
C ARG A 33 9.38 4.13 -1.61
N PHE A 34 9.66 4.31 -2.89
CA PHE A 34 9.55 3.21 -3.85
C PHE A 34 10.70 2.22 -3.62
N ALA A 35 10.46 0.92 -3.81
CA ALA A 35 11.44 -0.12 -3.51
C ALA A 35 12.66 -0.10 -4.47
N ASP A 36 12.50 0.46 -5.65
CA ASP A 36 13.56 0.68 -6.64
C ASP A 36 14.32 2.00 -6.44
N ASP A 37 13.89 2.83 -5.48
CA ASP A 37 14.41 4.18 -5.24
C ASP A 37 14.78 4.40 -3.76
N ASP A 38 15.78 5.24 -3.52
CA ASP A 38 16.12 5.68 -2.17
C ASP A 38 15.52 7.07 -1.86
N ALA A 39 14.85 7.70 -2.82
CA ALA A 39 14.13 8.94 -2.61
C ALA A 39 12.87 8.73 -1.74
N LEU A 40 12.81 9.48 -0.63
CA LEU A 40 11.62 9.56 0.20
C LEU A 40 10.49 10.27 -0.56
N ILE A 41 9.29 9.71 -0.46
CA ILE A 41 8.07 10.26 -1.03
C ILE A 41 7.47 11.23 -0.04
N GLU A 42 7.31 12.49 -0.46
CA GLU A 42 6.57 13.46 0.33
C GLU A 42 5.06 13.10 0.33
N PRO A 43 4.38 13.13 1.49
CA PRO A 43 2.94 12.84 1.58
C PRO A 43 2.06 13.73 0.69
N SER A 44 2.51 14.96 0.40
CA SER A 44 1.85 15.90 -0.53
C SER A 44 1.96 15.48 -1.99
N GLN A 45 2.98 14.71 -2.35
CA GLN A 45 3.29 14.31 -3.73
C GLN A 45 2.71 12.95 -4.10
N ILE A 46 1.96 12.31 -3.22
CA ILE A 46 1.37 11.00 -3.44
C ILE A 46 -0.04 10.93 -2.86
N ARG A 47 -0.90 10.14 -3.48
CA ARG A 47 -2.28 9.95 -3.03
C ARG A 47 -2.68 8.49 -3.10
N ILE A 48 -3.54 8.08 -2.18
CA ILE A 48 -4.20 6.78 -2.24
C ILE A 48 -5.29 6.87 -3.30
N VAL A 49 -5.18 6.03 -4.34
CA VAL A 49 -6.17 5.97 -5.43
C VAL A 49 -7.08 4.75 -5.34
N ASP A 50 -6.63 3.70 -4.65
CA ASP A 50 -7.44 2.51 -4.37
C ASP A 50 -6.91 1.77 -3.14
N TYR A 51 -7.75 0.94 -2.53
CA TYR A 51 -7.31 0.02 -1.48
C TYR A 51 -8.13 -1.28 -1.50
N HIS A 52 -7.47 -2.38 -1.16
CA HIS A 52 -8.03 -3.71 -1.22
C HIS A 52 -7.69 -4.48 0.05
N ARG A 53 -8.71 -5.08 0.66
CA ARG A 53 -8.52 -6.00 1.78
C ARG A 53 -8.29 -7.40 1.25
N VAL A 54 -7.25 -8.05 1.75
CA VAL A 54 -6.89 -9.42 1.42
C VAL A 54 -7.06 -10.25 2.69
N GLU A 55 -7.97 -11.22 2.62
CA GLU A 55 -8.13 -12.24 3.65
C GLU A 55 -7.28 -13.45 3.21
N ALA A 56 -6.31 -13.87 4.01
CA ALA A 56 -5.48 -15.03 3.68
C ALA A 56 -6.28 -16.34 3.85
N ASP A 57 -6.21 -17.23 2.85
CA ASP A 57 -7.08 -18.41 2.73
C ASP A 57 -6.72 -19.57 3.70
N SER A 58 -5.76 -19.44 4.62
CA SER A 58 -5.38 -20.57 5.50
C SER A 58 -4.76 -20.12 6.82
N ASP A 59 -5.52 -20.35 7.91
CA ASP A 59 -5.08 -20.52 9.31
C ASP A 59 -4.27 -19.40 10.02
N ALA A 60 -4.12 -18.22 9.44
CA ALA A 60 -3.53 -17.07 10.14
C ALA A 60 -4.48 -15.87 10.13
N ASP A 61 -4.59 -15.19 11.27
CA ASP A 61 -5.28 -13.89 11.45
C ASP A 61 -4.64 -12.73 10.63
N ASP A 62 -3.80 -13.07 9.64
CA ASP A 62 -3.06 -12.14 8.79
C ASP A 62 -3.97 -11.55 7.69
N ARG A 63 -4.88 -10.68 8.12
CA ARG A 63 -5.65 -9.81 7.24
C ARG A 63 -4.79 -8.65 6.79
N CYS A 64 -4.33 -8.61 5.55
CA CYS A 64 -3.55 -7.48 5.04
C CYS A 64 -4.40 -6.50 4.22
N MET A 65 -4.00 -5.23 4.24
CA MET A 65 -4.55 -4.18 3.39
C MET A 65 -3.53 -3.80 2.34
N VAL A 66 -3.95 -3.77 1.08
CA VAL A 66 -3.13 -3.39 -0.06
C VAL A 66 -3.60 -2.04 -0.56
N TYR A 67 -2.74 -1.04 -0.53
CA TYR A 67 -3.03 0.32 -0.98
C TYR A 67 -2.37 0.55 -2.34
N ALA A 68 -3.15 1.05 -3.29
CA ALA A 68 -2.66 1.56 -4.56
C ALA A 68 -2.42 3.06 -4.41
N LEU A 69 -1.18 3.48 -4.63
CA LEU A 69 -0.74 4.86 -4.47
C LEU A 69 -0.22 5.39 -5.81
N GLU A 70 -0.54 6.64 -6.12
CA GLU A 70 -0.10 7.33 -7.33
C GLU A 70 0.59 8.63 -6.96
N SER A 71 1.81 8.84 -7.46
CA SER A 71 2.54 10.10 -7.27
C SER A 71 2.09 11.16 -8.26
N GLU A 72 2.35 12.43 -7.96
CA GLU A 72 2.14 13.54 -8.91
C GLU A 72 3.00 13.41 -10.18
N SER A 73 4.15 12.73 -10.09
CA SER A 73 5.00 12.40 -11.24
C SER A 73 4.44 11.25 -12.11
N GLY A 74 3.33 10.63 -11.72
CA GLY A 74 2.67 9.54 -12.43
C GLY A 74 3.22 8.14 -12.11
N ARG A 75 4.11 8.02 -11.11
CA ARG A 75 4.57 6.72 -10.61
C ARG A 75 3.45 6.04 -9.83
N LYS A 76 3.36 4.71 -9.97
CA LYS A 76 2.25 3.91 -9.44
C LYS A 76 2.80 2.76 -8.63
N GLY A 77 2.58 2.84 -7.33
CA GLY A 77 3.11 1.88 -6.37
C GLY A 77 2.04 1.18 -5.57
N VAL A 78 2.39 0.02 -5.04
CA VAL A 78 1.58 -0.78 -4.14
C VAL A 78 2.23 -0.80 -2.77
N LEU A 79 1.48 -0.40 -1.74
CA LEU A 79 1.88 -0.50 -0.34
C LEU A 79 1.06 -1.59 0.35
N VAL A 80 1.73 -2.59 0.91
CA VAL A 80 1.07 -3.69 1.63
C VAL A 80 1.22 -3.46 3.13
N ASN A 81 0.10 -3.41 3.83
CA ASN A 81 0.01 -3.31 5.29
C ASN A 81 -0.52 -4.64 5.83
N SER A 82 0.38 -5.52 6.27
CA SER A 82 0.04 -6.76 6.97
C SER A 82 0.20 -6.55 8.48
N PRO A 83 -0.87 -6.64 9.29
CA PRO A 83 -0.81 -6.56 10.75
C PRO A 83 -0.19 -7.85 11.32
N GLY A 84 1.13 -7.92 11.30
CA GLY A 84 1.92 -8.91 12.04
C GLY A 84 2.43 -8.35 13.37
N MET A 85 3.46 -8.99 13.94
CA MET A 85 4.13 -8.60 15.20
C MET A 85 4.68 -7.15 15.20
N TYR A 86 4.74 -6.54 14.02
CA TYR A 86 4.90 -5.12 13.78
C TYR A 86 3.72 -4.68 12.93
N SER A 87 2.60 -4.34 13.57
CA SER A 87 1.68 -3.41 12.92
C SER A 87 2.51 -2.16 12.68
N ASP A 88 2.95 -1.93 11.45
CA ASP A 88 3.93 -0.90 11.16
C ASP A 88 3.31 0.45 11.53
N THR A 89 3.64 0.93 12.72
CA THR A 89 3.27 2.26 13.22
C THR A 89 3.65 3.32 12.18
N ASN A 90 4.73 3.06 11.44
CA ASN A 90 5.21 3.88 10.33
C ASN A 90 4.20 3.91 9.17
N ILE A 91 3.72 2.75 8.69
CA ILE A 91 2.70 2.69 7.63
C ILE A 91 1.42 3.41 8.08
N ASN A 92 0.96 3.17 9.31
CA ASN A 92 -0.25 3.83 9.82
C ASN A 92 -0.07 5.35 9.98
N ALA A 93 1.11 5.80 10.43
CA ALA A 93 1.44 7.22 10.53
C ALA A 93 1.52 7.89 9.16
N PHE A 94 2.08 7.19 8.16
CA PHE A 94 2.13 7.67 6.79
C PHE A 94 0.73 7.76 6.17
N LEU A 95 -0.09 6.71 6.29
CA LEU A 95 -1.48 6.72 5.80
C LEU A 95 -2.30 7.86 6.41
N LYS A 96 -2.17 8.11 7.73
CA LYS A 96 -2.84 9.24 8.39
C LYS A 96 -2.44 10.61 7.82
N GLN A 97 -1.18 10.77 7.40
CA GLN A 97 -0.72 11.99 6.74
C GLN A 97 -1.37 12.16 5.35
N LEU A 98 -1.64 11.06 4.65
CA LEU A 98 -2.35 11.09 3.35
C LEU A 98 -3.86 11.36 3.51
N GLU A 99 -4.49 10.85 4.57
CA GLU A 99 -5.92 11.07 4.86
C GLU A 99 -6.21 12.46 5.41
N THR A 100 -5.23 13.09 6.06
CA THR A 100 -5.36 14.42 6.67
C THR A 100 -4.61 15.44 5.83
N PRO A 101 -5.23 16.08 4.82
CA PRO A 101 -4.59 17.18 4.12
C PRO A 101 -4.27 18.28 5.15
N SER A 102 -2.99 18.63 5.28
CA SER A 102 -2.52 19.74 6.12
C SER A 102 -2.92 21.10 5.56
#